data_AF-A0AAJ0SIX6-F1
#
_entry.id   AF-A0AAJ0SIX6-F1
#
_cell.length_a   1.000
_cell.length_b   1.000
_cell.length_c   1.000
_cell.angle_alpha   90.00
_cell.angle_beta   90.00
_cell.angle_gamma   90.00
#
_symmetry.space_group_name_H-M   'P 1'
#
loop_
_entity.id
_entity.type
_entity.pdbx_description
1 polymer ?
#
loop_
_entity_poly.entity_id
_entity_poly.type
_entity_poly.pdbx_seq_one_letter_code
_entity_poly.pdbx_strand_id
1 'polypeptide(L)'
;MNLGNLYILVVILFVNQSCAQTLKIADFRKIVNYSNPVEHKQLSSKGFKLLNDSISTHHKKFTFNNPETKEIVELTLMTDKEGGEFSTIIYFLPTEFTYKNFISTLPIYKFKHSKRNTRYQLPTSSYSGENIYLNGLIQFDGKKYYALKYDHYIDKALSVPTIESITKPN
;
A
#
# COMPACT_ATOMS: atom_id res chain seq x y z
N MET A 1 -28.03 -29.27 -25.96
CA MET A 1 -27.19 -28.07 -25.70
C MET A 1 -26.05 -28.11 -26.71
N ASN A 2 -25.98 -27.15 -27.62
CA ASN A 2 -25.03 -27.21 -28.75
C ASN A 2 -23.62 -26.83 -28.28
N LEU A 3 -22.58 -27.43 -28.86
CA LEU A 3 -21.19 -27.28 -28.39
C LEU A 3 -20.76 -25.80 -28.34
N GLY A 4 -21.21 -25.00 -29.30
CA GLY A 4 -20.96 -23.55 -29.34
C GLY A 4 -21.54 -22.76 -28.16
N ASN A 5 -22.71 -23.15 -27.63
CA ASN A 5 -23.28 -22.49 -26.45
C ASN A 5 -22.50 -22.82 -25.17
N LEU A 6 -21.88 -24.01 -25.10
CA LEU A 6 -21.00 -24.38 -23.99
C LEU A 6 -19.72 -23.51 -24.00
N TYR A 7 -19.10 -23.32 -25.17
CA TYR A 7 -17.91 -22.48 -25.31
C TYR A 7 -18.17 -21.01 -24.94
N ILE A 8 -19.30 -20.44 -25.38
CA ILE A 8 -19.68 -19.06 -25.02
C ILE A 8 -19.87 -18.93 -23.51
N LEU A 9 -20.51 -19.91 -22.86
CA LEU A 9 -20.72 -19.90 -21.42
C LEU A 9 -19.40 -20.00 -20.64
N VAL A 10 -18.48 -20.85 -21.09
CA VAL A 10 -17.14 -21.01 -20.48
C VAL A 10 -16.33 -19.73 -20.62
N VAL A 11 -16.32 -19.08 -21.79
CA VAL A 11 -15.60 -17.81 -21.99
C VAL A 11 -16.20 -16.71 -21.11
N ILE A 12 -17.53 -16.59 -21.01
CA ILE A 12 -18.18 -15.60 -20.14
C ILE A 12 -17.87 -15.85 -18.66
N LEU A 13 -17.78 -17.13 -18.23
CA LEU A 13 -17.40 -17.49 -16.85
C LEU A 13 -15.93 -17.15 -16.54
N PHE A 14 -15.02 -17.33 -17.51
CA PHE A 14 -13.60 -16.96 -17.35
C PHE A 14 -13.37 -15.44 -17.39
N VAL A 15 -14.14 -14.69 -18.20
CA VAL A 15 -14.02 -13.22 -18.30
C VAL A 15 -14.55 -12.51 -17.05
N ASN A 16 -15.50 -13.11 -16.34
CA ASN A 16 -16.06 -12.56 -15.09
C ASN A 16 -15.36 -13.06 -13.81
N GLN A 17 -14.36 -13.93 -13.91
CA GLN A 17 -13.46 -14.15 -12.79
C GLN A 17 -12.61 -12.89 -12.63
N SER A 18 -12.93 -12.08 -11.62
CA SER A 18 -11.97 -11.19 -10.97
C SER A 18 -10.81 -12.04 -10.49
N CYS A 19 -9.88 -12.36 -11.38
CA CYS A 19 -8.70 -13.14 -11.06
C CYS A 19 -7.93 -12.32 -10.04
N ALA A 20 -7.89 -12.78 -8.78
CA ALA A 20 -7.17 -12.06 -7.75
C ALA A 20 -5.71 -11.89 -8.18
N GLN A 21 -5.30 -10.63 -8.28
CA GLN A 21 -3.97 -10.25 -8.73
C GLN A 21 -3.17 -9.76 -7.52
N THR A 22 -1.99 -10.37 -7.32
CA THR A 22 -0.97 -9.84 -6.42
C THR A 22 -0.67 -8.38 -6.76
N LEU A 23 -0.58 -7.55 -5.74
CA LEU A 23 -0.32 -6.12 -5.89
C LEU A 23 1.10 -5.86 -6.39
N LYS A 24 1.24 -4.86 -7.25
CA LYS A 24 2.50 -4.30 -7.73
C LYS A 24 2.70 -2.91 -7.13
N ILE A 25 3.90 -2.35 -7.28
CA ILE A 25 4.21 -0.97 -6.86
C ILE A 25 3.26 0.06 -7.45
N ALA A 26 2.86 -0.09 -8.71
CA ALA A 26 1.90 0.80 -9.32
C ALA A 26 0.52 0.78 -8.63
N ASP A 27 0.15 -0.35 -8.01
CA ASP A 27 -1.08 -0.45 -7.24
C ASP A 27 -0.95 0.34 -5.93
N PHE A 28 0.19 0.25 -5.22
CA PHE A 28 0.41 1.00 -3.97
C PHE A 28 0.21 2.51 -4.13
N ARG A 29 0.73 3.08 -5.23
CA ARG A 29 0.55 4.49 -5.56
C ARG A 29 -0.90 4.89 -5.84
N LYS A 30 -1.74 3.94 -6.27
CA LYS A 30 -3.17 4.15 -6.53
C LYS A 30 -4.06 3.84 -5.33
N ILE A 31 -3.55 3.11 -4.34
CA ILE A 31 -4.27 2.80 -3.10
C ILE A 31 -4.33 4.04 -2.20
N VAL A 32 -3.30 4.88 -2.23
CA VAL A 32 -3.22 6.11 -1.45
C VAL A 32 -4.07 7.19 -2.11
N ASN A 33 -5.17 7.57 -1.46
CA ASN A 33 -6.06 8.64 -1.90
C ASN A 33 -6.41 9.54 -0.70
N TYR A 34 -5.69 10.64 -0.51
CA TYR A 34 -5.95 11.54 0.61
C TYR A 34 -7.25 12.34 0.45
N SER A 35 -7.70 12.58 -0.79
CA SER A 35 -8.97 13.27 -1.06
C SER A 35 -10.17 12.43 -0.63
N ASN A 36 -10.15 11.12 -0.93
CA ASN A 36 -11.18 10.16 -0.53
C ASN A 36 -10.54 8.94 0.16
N PRO A 37 -10.11 9.06 1.43
CA PRO A 37 -9.28 8.07 2.10
C PRO A 37 -10.00 6.77 2.46
N VAL A 38 -11.32 6.73 2.30
CA VAL A 38 -12.17 5.54 2.49
C VAL A 38 -12.49 4.84 1.16
N GLU A 39 -12.21 5.47 0.01
CA GLU A 39 -12.47 4.88 -1.30
C GLU A 39 -11.27 4.03 -1.77
N HIS A 40 -11.22 2.78 -1.32
CA HIS A 40 -10.15 1.84 -1.65
C HIS A 40 -10.36 1.11 -2.99
N LYS A 41 -10.79 1.85 -4.03
CA LYS A 41 -11.18 1.30 -5.34
C LYS A 41 -10.13 0.37 -5.94
N GLN A 42 -8.84 0.72 -5.79
CA GLN A 42 -7.74 -0.11 -6.28
C GLN A 42 -7.70 -1.48 -5.61
N LEU A 43 -7.84 -1.55 -4.28
CA LEU A 43 -7.86 -2.81 -3.52
C LEU A 43 -9.08 -3.65 -3.88
N SER A 44 -10.27 -3.04 -3.94
CA SER A 44 -11.49 -3.74 -4.33
C SER A 44 -11.40 -4.33 -5.73
N SER A 45 -10.84 -3.60 -6.71
CA SER A 45 -10.64 -4.10 -8.08
C SER A 45 -9.64 -5.25 -8.19
N LYS A 46 -8.82 -5.46 -7.14
CA LYS A 46 -7.85 -6.54 -7.03
C LYS A 46 -8.35 -7.72 -6.18
N GLY A 47 -9.61 -7.68 -5.76
CA GLY A 47 -10.25 -8.75 -4.97
C GLY A 47 -10.00 -8.66 -3.47
N PHE A 48 -9.40 -7.57 -2.98
CA PHE A 48 -9.25 -7.36 -1.54
C PHE A 48 -10.57 -6.91 -0.90
N LYS A 49 -10.85 -7.43 0.28
CA LYS A 49 -12.01 -7.11 1.12
C LYS A 49 -11.54 -6.44 2.40
N LEU A 50 -12.24 -5.39 2.83
CA LEU A 50 -11.97 -4.72 4.10
C LEU A 50 -12.34 -5.67 5.25
N LEU A 51 -11.41 -5.84 6.19
CA LEU A 51 -11.59 -6.64 7.40
C LEU A 51 -11.90 -5.78 8.61
N ASN A 52 -11.14 -4.71 8.78
CA ASN A 52 -11.32 -3.75 9.86
C ASN A 52 -10.78 -2.38 9.46
N ASP A 53 -11.25 -1.37 10.16
CA ASP A 53 -10.79 0.00 10.04
C ASP A 53 -10.78 0.70 11.39
N SER A 54 -9.96 1.75 11.47
CA SER A 54 -9.89 2.66 12.60
C SER A 54 -9.64 4.06 12.06
N ILE A 55 -10.60 4.96 12.28
CA ILE A 55 -10.61 6.30 11.69
C ILE A 55 -10.61 7.34 12.80
N SER A 56 -9.61 8.20 12.78
CA SER A 56 -9.55 9.45 13.55
C SER A 56 -9.22 10.61 12.61
N THR A 57 -9.29 11.84 13.13
CA THR A 57 -9.06 13.07 12.35
C THR A 57 -7.74 13.04 11.58
N HIS A 58 -6.65 12.65 12.24
CA HIS A 58 -5.28 12.69 11.67
C HIS A 58 -4.70 11.33 11.31
N HIS A 59 -5.38 10.23 11.69
CA HIS A 59 -4.86 8.89 11.52
C HIS A 59 -5.97 7.94 11.11
N LYS A 60 -5.80 7.26 9.98
CA LYS A 60 -6.73 6.27 9.45
C LYS A 60 -5.97 4.99 9.18
N LYS A 61 -6.41 3.86 9.74
CA LYS A 61 -5.85 2.53 9.47
C LYS A 61 -6.93 1.62 8.90
N PHE A 62 -6.58 0.84 7.90
CA PHE A 62 -7.46 -0.10 7.23
C PHE A 62 -6.72 -1.42 7.03
N THR A 63 -7.35 -2.54 7.35
CA THR A 63 -6.81 -3.88 7.08
C THR A 63 -7.67 -4.57 6.05
N PHE A 64 -7.04 -5.11 5.02
CA PHE A 64 -7.70 -5.85 3.95
C PHE A 64 -7.12 -7.24 3.82
N ASN A 65 -7.96 -8.20 3.43
CA ASN A 65 -7.49 -9.49 2.97
C ASN A 65 -7.95 -9.77 1.54
N ASN A 66 -7.17 -10.55 0.82
CA ASN A 66 -7.61 -11.16 -0.41
C ASN A 66 -7.93 -12.64 -0.13
N PRO A 67 -9.20 -13.07 -0.20
CA PRO A 67 -9.58 -14.45 0.13
C PRO A 67 -9.04 -15.47 -0.87
N GLU A 68 -8.67 -15.06 -2.09
CA GLU A 68 -8.13 -15.95 -3.11
C GLU A 68 -6.62 -16.09 -2.98
N THR A 69 -5.88 -14.97 -3.02
CA THR A 69 -4.41 -14.99 -2.91
C THR A 69 -3.93 -15.17 -1.47
N LYS A 70 -4.79 -15.03 -0.46
CA LYS A 70 -4.45 -15.07 0.97
C LYS A 70 -3.50 -13.96 1.42
N GLU A 71 -3.36 -12.92 0.61
CA GLU A 71 -2.56 -11.74 0.92
C GLU A 71 -3.32 -10.81 1.88
N ILE A 72 -2.57 -10.05 2.67
CA ILE A 72 -3.12 -9.06 3.60
C ILE A 72 -2.43 -7.72 3.35
N VAL A 73 -3.20 -6.64 3.43
CA VAL A 73 -2.70 -5.26 3.34
C VAL A 73 -3.15 -4.51 4.58
N GLU A 74 -2.21 -3.95 5.33
CA GLU A 74 -2.51 -2.89 6.30
C GLU A 74 -2.12 -1.55 5.69
N LEU A 75 -3.10 -0.69 5.46
CA LEU A 75 -2.92 0.68 5.00
C LEU A 75 -3.07 1.64 6.18
N THR A 76 -2.11 2.53 6.37
CA THR A 76 -2.18 3.63 7.33
C THR A 76 -2.00 4.93 6.57
N LEU A 77 -2.91 5.88 6.79
CA LEU A 77 -2.87 7.25 6.27
C LEU A 77 -2.79 8.21 7.45
N MET A 78 -1.80 9.10 7.41
CA MET A 78 -1.57 10.14 8.39
C MET A 78 -1.46 11.49 7.72
N THR A 79 -2.00 12.50 8.38
CA THR A 79 -1.81 13.90 7.98
C THR A 79 -1.32 14.66 9.20
N ASP A 80 -0.16 15.30 9.09
CA ASP A 80 0.34 16.16 10.17
C ASP A 80 -0.43 17.49 10.23
N LYS A 81 -0.08 18.33 11.21
CA LYS A 81 -0.72 19.63 11.43
C LYS A 81 -0.39 20.68 10.36
N GLU A 82 0.69 20.49 9.63
CA GLU A 82 1.18 21.40 8.57
C GLU A 82 0.68 20.97 7.18
N GLY A 83 -0.09 19.87 7.12
CA GLY A 83 -0.66 19.31 5.91
C GLY A 83 0.33 18.44 5.13
N GLY A 84 1.38 17.95 5.78
CA GLY A 84 2.22 16.87 5.28
C GLY A 84 1.45 15.54 5.30
N GLU A 85 1.61 14.78 4.23
CA GLU A 85 0.86 13.55 3.97
C GLU A 85 1.80 12.36 4.06
N PHE A 86 1.49 11.43 4.97
CA PHE A 86 2.25 10.21 5.17
C PHE A 86 1.38 8.97 5.05
N SER A 87 1.83 8.01 4.25
CA SER A 87 1.15 6.74 4.04
C SER A 87 2.10 5.58 4.24
N THR A 88 1.63 4.56 4.94
CA THR A 88 2.31 3.28 5.10
C THR A 88 1.41 2.16 4.60
N ILE A 89 1.99 1.25 3.82
CA ILE A 89 1.38 -0.02 3.44
C ILE A 89 2.26 -1.14 3.97
N ILE A 90 1.75 -1.97 4.88
CA ILE A 90 2.37 -3.24 5.23
C ILE A 90 1.68 -4.32 4.40
N TYR A 91 2.46 -5.03 3.58
CA TYR A 91 1.96 -6.03 2.67
C TYR A 91 2.47 -7.41 3.05
N PHE A 92 1.54 -8.31 3.35
CA PHE A 92 1.81 -9.68 3.79
C PHE A 92 1.55 -10.63 2.63
N LEU A 93 2.61 -11.26 2.15
CA LEU A 93 2.63 -12.21 1.05
C LEU A 93 2.72 -13.64 1.62
N PRO A 94 1.87 -14.57 1.17
CA PRO A 94 1.80 -15.91 1.76
C PRO A 94 3.00 -16.81 1.38
N THR A 95 3.75 -16.47 0.34
CA THR A 95 4.83 -17.32 -0.18
C THR A 95 6.11 -16.54 -0.44
N GLU A 96 7.24 -17.23 -0.36
CA GLU A 96 8.54 -16.65 -0.71
C GLU A 96 8.62 -16.28 -2.20
N PHE A 97 7.94 -17.06 -3.06
CA PHE A 97 7.91 -16.81 -4.49
C PHE A 97 7.26 -15.46 -4.82
N THR A 98 6.07 -15.18 -4.27
CA THR A 98 5.39 -13.90 -4.50
C THR A 98 6.17 -12.72 -3.92
N TYR A 99 6.84 -12.91 -2.79
CA TYR A 99 7.75 -11.93 -2.18
C TYR A 99 8.96 -11.62 -3.07
N LYS A 100 9.71 -12.63 -3.52
CA LYS A 100 10.87 -12.45 -4.41
C LYS A 100 10.46 -11.85 -5.74
N ASN A 101 9.31 -12.25 -6.28
CA ASN A 101 8.77 -11.69 -7.51
C ASN A 101 8.39 -10.21 -7.35
N PHE A 102 7.84 -9.81 -6.20
CA PHE A 102 7.61 -8.40 -5.94
C PHE A 102 8.93 -7.61 -5.92
N ILE A 103 9.94 -8.10 -5.19
CA ILE A 103 11.26 -7.45 -5.07
C ILE A 103 11.95 -7.32 -6.42
N SER A 104 11.85 -8.33 -7.30
CA SER A 104 12.47 -8.30 -8.62
C SER A 104 11.90 -7.20 -9.52
N THR A 105 10.69 -6.69 -9.24
CA THR A 105 10.11 -5.56 -9.98
C THR A 105 10.64 -4.19 -9.53
N LEU A 106 11.22 -4.07 -8.33
CA LEU A 106 11.64 -2.78 -7.77
C LEU A 106 12.62 -2.00 -8.67
N PRO A 107 13.64 -2.64 -9.30
CA PRO A 107 14.52 -1.95 -10.25
C PRO A 107 13.79 -1.41 -11.48
N ILE A 108 12.75 -2.11 -11.96
CA ILE A 108 11.92 -1.66 -13.10
C ILE A 108 11.20 -0.34 -12.74
N TYR A 109 10.78 -0.21 -11.49
CA TYR A 109 10.20 1.02 -10.94
C TYR A 109 11.25 2.05 -10.47
N LYS A 110 12.53 1.87 -10.84
CA LYS A 110 13.66 2.76 -10.55
C LYS A 110 14.04 2.88 -9.07
N PHE A 111 13.53 1.99 -8.21
CA PHE A 111 13.97 1.95 -6.81
C PHE A 111 15.43 1.53 -6.73
N LYS A 112 16.21 2.26 -5.93
CA LYS A 112 17.62 1.95 -5.66
C LYS A 112 17.77 1.32 -4.28
N HIS A 113 18.52 0.23 -4.20
CA HIS A 113 18.81 -0.40 -2.92
C HIS A 113 19.83 0.42 -2.12
N SER A 114 19.44 0.87 -0.94
CA SER A 114 20.31 1.50 0.05
C SER A 114 20.85 0.44 0.99
N LYS A 115 22.11 0.04 0.79
CA LYS A 115 22.78 -0.96 1.65
C LYS A 115 22.86 -0.52 3.11
N ARG A 116 23.10 0.78 3.37
CA ARG A 116 23.25 1.34 4.71
C ARG A 116 21.96 1.25 5.53
N ASN A 117 20.82 1.46 4.88
CA ASN A 117 19.52 1.53 5.54
C ASN A 117 18.64 0.28 5.29
N THR A 118 19.22 -0.76 4.65
CA THR A 118 18.54 -2.03 4.33
C THR A 118 17.13 -1.82 3.75
N ARG A 119 17.03 -0.92 2.77
CA ARG A 119 15.76 -0.54 2.13
C ARG A 119 15.96 -0.21 0.66
N TYR A 120 14.89 -0.31 -0.11
CA TYR A 120 14.80 0.27 -1.44
C TYR A 120 14.22 1.67 -1.33
N GLN A 121 14.77 2.63 -2.07
CA GLN A 121 14.29 4.02 -2.01
C GLN A 121 14.17 4.62 -3.41
N LEU A 122 13.15 5.45 -3.57
CA LEU A 122 12.89 6.27 -4.74
C LEU A 122 12.58 7.70 -4.26
N PRO A 123 13.59 8.59 -4.17
CA PRO A 123 13.35 9.99 -3.84
C PRO A 123 12.62 10.67 -5.01
N THR A 124 11.57 11.43 -4.70
CA THR A 124 10.83 12.23 -5.69
C THR A 124 11.16 13.72 -5.57
N SER A 125 11.56 14.18 -4.37
CA SER A 125 12.10 15.52 -4.11
C SER A 125 13.08 15.47 -2.93
N SER A 126 13.58 16.63 -2.46
CA SER A 126 14.38 16.71 -1.23
C SER A 126 13.61 16.33 0.04
N TYR A 127 12.28 16.45 0.02
CA TYR A 127 11.40 16.21 1.18
C TYR A 127 10.29 15.21 0.87
N SER A 128 10.36 14.51 -0.25
CA SER A 128 9.33 13.57 -0.66
C SER A 128 9.94 12.33 -1.29
N GLY A 129 9.29 11.19 -1.10
CA GLY A 129 9.73 9.96 -1.73
C GLY A 129 9.04 8.72 -1.24
N GLU A 130 9.54 7.59 -1.74
CA GLU A 130 9.02 6.27 -1.47
C GLU A 130 10.15 5.39 -0.90
N ASN A 131 9.86 4.64 0.16
CA ASN A 131 10.78 3.68 0.76
C ASN A 131 10.10 2.31 0.85
N ILE A 132 10.86 1.24 0.62
CA ILE A 132 10.41 -0.14 0.79
C ILE A 132 11.40 -0.88 1.67
N TYR A 133 10.90 -1.38 2.79
CA TYR A 133 11.66 -2.19 3.74
C TYR A 133 11.30 -3.65 3.54
N LEU A 134 12.34 -4.49 3.47
CA LEU A 134 12.24 -5.92 3.24
C LEU A 134 12.25 -6.67 4.57
N ASN A 135 11.10 -6.70 5.24
CA ASN A 135 10.98 -7.26 6.60
C ASN A 135 11.15 -8.79 6.63
N GLY A 136 11.01 -9.47 5.48
CA GLY A 136 11.24 -10.91 5.38
C GLY A 136 10.13 -11.72 6.05
N LEU A 137 10.48 -12.88 6.61
CA LEU A 137 9.51 -13.80 7.23
C LEU A 137 9.07 -13.28 8.61
N ILE A 138 7.77 -13.07 8.78
CA ILE A 138 7.15 -12.62 10.04
C ILE A 138 5.94 -13.48 10.39
N GLN A 139 5.47 -13.37 11.64
CA GLN A 139 4.23 -13.99 12.10
C GLN A 139 3.15 -12.92 12.28
N PHE A 140 1.98 -13.13 11.69
CA PHE A 140 0.80 -12.27 11.77
C PHE A 140 -0.44 -13.14 12.00
N ASP A 141 -1.20 -12.84 13.05
CA ASP A 141 -2.39 -13.60 13.46
C ASP A 141 -2.16 -15.13 13.48
N GLY A 142 -1.07 -15.54 14.13
CA GLY A 142 -0.66 -16.95 14.25
C GLY A 142 -0.07 -17.59 12.98
N LYS A 143 -0.13 -16.93 11.81
CA LYS A 143 0.34 -17.46 10.52
C LYS A 143 1.64 -16.80 10.07
N LYS A 144 2.45 -17.52 9.30
CA LYS A 144 3.71 -17.01 8.74
C LYS A 144 3.47 -16.33 7.40
N TYR A 145 4.07 -15.17 7.20
CA TYR A 145 4.01 -14.39 5.97
C TYR A 145 5.38 -13.81 5.64
N TYR A 146 5.63 -13.55 4.37
CA TYR A 146 6.70 -12.67 3.94
C TYR A 146 6.17 -11.25 3.87
N ALA A 147 6.74 -10.33 4.64
CA ALA A 147 6.27 -8.96 4.72
C ALA A 147 7.23 -7.96 4.12
N LEU A 148 6.64 -6.92 3.55
CA LEU A 148 7.33 -5.69 3.19
C LEU A 148 6.53 -4.49 3.70
N LYS A 149 7.25 -3.39 3.95
CA LYS A 149 6.66 -2.11 4.32
C LYS A 149 6.96 -1.10 3.24
N TYR A 150 5.93 -0.49 2.66
CA TYR A 150 6.04 0.63 1.75
C TYR A 150 5.65 1.91 2.50
N ASP A 151 6.55 2.88 2.55
CA ASP A 151 6.29 4.22 3.09
C ASP A 151 6.34 5.23 1.95
N HIS A 152 5.33 6.08 1.87
CA HIS A 152 5.29 7.21 0.96
C HIS A 152 4.96 8.48 1.73
N TYR A 153 5.80 9.49 1.55
CA TYR A 153 5.70 10.76 2.24
C TYR A 153 5.76 11.90 1.22
N ILE A 154 4.82 12.83 1.37
CA ILE A 154 4.79 14.11 0.67
C ILE A 154 4.87 15.17 1.76
N ASP A 155 6.08 15.61 2.06
CA ASP A 155 6.29 16.75 2.92
C ASP A 155 6.23 18.05 2.11
N LYS A 156 5.59 19.07 2.65
CA LYS A 156 5.70 20.43 2.12
C LYS A 156 7.03 20.97 2.64
N ALA A 157 7.87 21.53 1.76
CA ALA A 157 9.12 22.15 2.21
C ALA A 157 8.85 23.05 3.42
N LEU A 158 9.51 22.78 4.55
CA LEU A 158 9.41 23.49 5.82
C LEU A 158 9.11 24.97 5.59
N SER A 159 7.84 25.38 5.69
CA SER A 159 7.53 26.78 5.86
C SER A 159 7.98 27.15 7.27
N VAL A 160 8.91 28.10 7.35
CA VAL A 160 9.52 28.63 8.58
C VAL A 160 8.51 28.62 9.73
N PRO A 161 8.84 28.07 10.91
CA PRO A 161 7.89 27.97 12.01
C PRO A 161 7.35 29.37 12.34
N THR A 162 6.02 29.51 12.30
CA THR A 162 5.36 30.68 12.87
C THR A 162 5.55 30.61 14.37
N ILE A 163 6.52 31.36 14.89
CA ILE A 163 6.60 31.65 16.32
C ILE A 163 5.36 32.48 16.63
N GLU A 164 4.32 31.87 17.18
CA GLU A 164 3.28 32.64 17.87
C GLU A 164 3.99 33.41 18.98
N SER A 165 4.09 34.72 18.80
CA SER A 165 4.56 35.61 19.84
C SER A 165 3.65 35.43 21.05
N ILE A 166 4.14 34.70 22.06
CA ILE A 166 3.57 34.70 23.41
C ILE A 166 3.71 36.13 23.91
N THR A 167 2.66 36.93 23.69
CA THR A 167 2.47 38.19 24.38
C THR A 167 2.12 37.81 25.81
N LYS A 168 3.08 37.95 26.72
CA LYS A 168 2.81 37.91 28.16
C LYS A 168 1.84 39.05 28.47
N PRO A 169 0.71 38.82 29.15
CA PRO A 169 -0.02 39.90 29.77
C PRO A 169 0.79 40.44 30.95
N ASN A 170 0.88 41.77 31.03
CA ASN A 170 1.39 42.52 32.18
C ASN A 170 0.47 42.37 33.39
#